data_AF-A0A7S1ZTL8-F1
#
_entry.id   AF-A0A7S1ZTL8-F1
#
_cell.length_a   1.000
_cell.length_b   1.000
_cell.length_c   1.000
_cell.angle_alpha   90.00
_cell.angle_beta   90.00
_cell.angle_gamma   90.00
#
_symmetry.space_group_name_H-M   'P 1'
#
loop_
_entity.id
_entity.type
_entity.pdbx_description
1 polymer ?
#
loop_
_entity_poly.entity_id
_entity_poly.type
_entity_poly.pdbx_seq_one_letter_code
_entity_poly.pdbx_strand_id
1 'polypeptide(L)'
;VGSDCVSYYPPSSPSKKKEEEEQMYIGDTGTAGAITLLLQAALPPCLLSPSKRIVLELKGGTNATMAPQIDYMTHVFLPMLTRHCLRCNDHDDDDDEKPRVKIDIKQRGYYPKGGGIVHAIITPPTNQKKSLLHPIVLTNRGHITSITITAFHAGVVKRFIAQQMANSAYTKILQELSSTSPSS
;
A
#
# COMPACT_ATOMS: atom_id res chain seq x y z
N VAL A 1 27.82 -3.66 9.35
CA VAL A 1 26.99 -2.51 8.92
C VAL A 1 27.79 -1.25 9.21
N GLY A 2 27.90 -0.32 8.25
CA GLY A 2 28.79 0.85 8.39
C GLY A 2 29.40 1.38 7.08
N SER A 3 28.97 0.88 5.92
CA SER A 3 29.37 1.45 4.63
C SER A 3 28.73 2.83 4.47
N ASP A 4 29.52 3.81 4.05
CA ASP A 4 29.11 5.15 3.63
C ASP A 4 28.86 5.23 2.12
N CYS A 5 29.30 4.22 1.37
CA CYS A 5 29.15 4.11 -0.07
C CYS A 5 28.43 2.82 -0.47
N VAL A 6 27.52 2.91 -1.44
CA VAL A 6 26.85 1.79 -2.09
C VAL A 6 26.82 2.05 -3.59
N SER A 7 27.28 1.07 -4.38
CA SER A 7 27.16 1.08 -5.84
C SER A 7 26.25 -0.06 -6.29
N TYR A 8 25.34 0.21 -7.21
CA TYR A 8 24.39 -0.77 -7.76
C TYR A 8 24.32 -0.64 -9.28
N TYR A 9 24.44 -1.77 -9.98
CA TYR A 9 24.41 -1.85 -11.43
C TYR A 9 23.24 -2.76 -11.84
N PRO A 10 22.11 -2.21 -12.31
CA PRO A 10 20.97 -3.02 -12.73
C PRO A 10 21.32 -3.84 -13.98
N PRO A 11 20.81 -5.07 -14.11
CA PRO A 11 21.04 -5.89 -15.30
C PRO A 11 20.38 -5.25 -16.53
N SER A 12 21.07 -5.32 -17.67
CA SER A 12 20.75 -4.57 -18.90
C SER A 12 19.49 -5.04 -19.64
N SER A 13 18.93 -6.21 -19.30
CA SER A 13 17.64 -6.68 -19.81
C SER A 13 17.12 -7.86 -18.97
N PRO A 14 15.81 -7.96 -18.65
CA PRO A 14 15.25 -9.16 -18.06
C PRO A 14 15.44 -10.35 -19.01
N SER A 15 15.85 -11.50 -18.48
CA SER A 15 16.01 -12.72 -19.26
C SER A 15 14.63 -13.19 -19.78
N LYS A 16 14.50 -13.39 -21.11
CA LYS A 16 13.26 -13.79 -21.81
C LYS A 16 12.51 -14.99 -21.20
N LYS A 17 13.19 -15.83 -20.42
CA LYS A 17 12.58 -16.97 -19.71
C LYS A 17 11.66 -16.60 -18.54
N LYS A 18 11.69 -15.35 -18.03
CA LYS A 18 10.93 -14.91 -16.85
C LYS A 18 9.62 -14.17 -17.14
N GLU A 19 9.26 -14.04 -18.42
CA GLU A 19 8.12 -13.23 -18.86
C GLU A 19 6.77 -13.92 -18.59
N GLU A 20 6.74 -15.26 -18.52
CA GLU A 20 5.48 -16.01 -18.46
C GLU A 20 5.12 -16.64 -17.10
N GLU A 21 6.06 -16.69 -16.16
CA GLU A 21 5.86 -17.36 -14.87
C GLU A 21 5.59 -16.38 -13.72
N GLU A 22 4.74 -16.80 -12.79
CA GLU A 22 4.56 -16.14 -11.50
C GLU A 22 5.89 -16.09 -10.74
N GLN A 23 6.28 -14.90 -10.28
CA GLN A 23 7.48 -14.71 -9.47
C GLN A 23 7.12 -14.48 -8.01
N MET A 24 7.84 -15.12 -7.09
CA MET A 24 7.72 -14.90 -5.65
C MET A 24 9.03 -14.34 -5.10
N TYR A 25 8.94 -13.27 -4.31
CA TYR A 25 10.06 -12.68 -3.60
C TYR A 25 9.73 -12.53 -2.12
N ILE A 26 10.74 -12.77 -1.27
CA ILE A 26 10.63 -12.58 0.18
C ILE A 26 11.53 -11.41 0.59
N GLY A 27 10.94 -10.41 1.24
CA GLY A 27 11.66 -9.29 1.83
C GLY A 27 11.47 -9.30 3.34
N ASP A 28 12.53 -9.62 4.09
CA ASP A 28 12.49 -9.67 5.55
C ASP A 28 13.43 -8.64 6.15
N THR A 29 12.87 -7.74 6.97
CA THR A 29 13.65 -6.74 7.71
C THR A 29 14.39 -7.32 8.93
N GLY A 30 14.06 -8.55 9.33
CA GLY A 30 14.60 -9.25 10.50
C GLY A 30 14.27 -8.60 11.85
N THR A 31 13.55 -7.47 11.84
CA THR A 31 13.27 -6.61 12.99
C THR A 31 11.89 -5.96 12.83
N ALA A 32 11.60 -4.89 13.58
CA ALA A 32 10.42 -4.06 13.37
C ALA A 32 10.54 -3.05 12.20
N GLY A 33 11.49 -3.27 11.27
CA GLY A 33 11.64 -2.44 10.08
C GLY A 33 10.35 -2.36 9.26
N ALA A 34 10.05 -1.19 8.69
CA ALA A 34 8.75 -0.93 8.09
C ALA A 34 8.55 -1.70 6.77
N ILE A 35 7.58 -2.61 6.75
CA ILE A 35 7.14 -3.33 5.53
C ILE A 35 6.71 -2.36 4.44
N THR A 36 6.11 -1.23 4.82
CA THR A 36 5.62 -0.22 3.87
C THR A 36 6.75 0.41 3.07
N LEU A 37 7.94 0.58 3.65
CA LEU A 37 9.12 1.08 2.92
C LEU A 37 9.66 0.04 1.94
N LEU A 38 9.69 -1.24 2.32
CA LEU A 38 10.03 -2.32 1.39
C LEU A 38 9.06 -2.37 0.22
N LEU A 39 7.76 -2.26 0.49
CA LEU A 39 6.73 -2.22 -0.54
C LEU A 39 6.92 -1.01 -1.47
N GLN A 40 7.14 0.19 -0.92
CA GLN A 40 7.34 1.40 -1.73
C GLN A 40 8.57 1.31 -2.63
N ALA A 41 9.67 0.71 -2.16
CA ALA A 41 10.87 0.52 -2.95
C ALA A 41 10.69 -0.56 -4.05
N ALA A 42 9.99 -1.65 -3.74
CA ALA A 42 9.81 -2.78 -4.65
C ALA A 42 8.68 -2.57 -5.67
N LEU A 43 7.68 -1.74 -5.35
CA LEU A 43 6.48 -1.61 -6.18
C LEU A 43 6.75 -1.09 -7.59
N PRO A 44 7.54 -0.01 -7.81
CA PRO A 44 7.82 0.49 -9.16
C PRO A 44 8.47 -0.57 -10.07
N PRO A 45 9.58 -1.25 -9.72
CA PRO A 45 10.15 -2.26 -10.59
C PRO A 45 9.23 -3.47 -10.78
N CYS A 46 8.38 -3.81 -9.80
CA CYS A 46 7.36 -4.85 -9.99
C CYS A 46 6.33 -4.45 -11.05
N LEU A 47 5.80 -3.23 -11.01
CA LEU A 47 4.83 -2.73 -11.99
C LEU A 47 5.39 -2.61 -13.40
N LEU A 48 6.70 -2.41 -13.54
CA LEU A 48 7.42 -2.34 -14.81
C LEU A 48 7.98 -3.70 -15.28
N SER A 49 7.78 -4.75 -14.49
CA SER A 49 8.28 -6.08 -14.80
C SER A 49 7.55 -6.69 -16.00
N PRO A 50 8.23 -7.48 -16.84
CA PRO A 50 7.57 -8.26 -17.88
C PRO A 50 6.82 -9.50 -17.34
N SER A 51 6.97 -9.84 -16.06
CA SER A 51 6.28 -11.00 -15.47
C SER A 51 4.77 -10.81 -15.40
N LYS A 52 3.99 -11.86 -15.67
CA LYS A 52 2.51 -11.83 -15.58
C LYS A 52 1.98 -11.59 -14.17
N ARG A 53 2.68 -12.08 -13.15
CA ARG A 53 2.26 -11.96 -11.74
C ARG A 53 3.48 -12.00 -10.82
N ILE A 54 3.48 -11.13 -9.82
CA ILE A 54 4.53 -11.05 -8.80
C ILE A 54 3.85 -11.11 -7.42
N VAL A 55 4.39 -11.94 -6.54
CA VAL A 55 3.98 -11.98 -5.13
C VAL A 55 5.19 -11.58 -4.28
N LEU A 56 5.01 -10.55 -3.46
CA LEU A 56 5.98 -10.12 -2.46
C LEU A 56 5.48 -10.55 -1.09
N GLU A 57 6.21 -11.43 -0.43
CA GLU A 57 6.04 -11.71 1.00
C GLU A 57 6.96 -10.80 1.80
N LEU A 58 6.38 -9.79 2.46
CA LEU A 58 7.12 -8.80 3.22
C LEU A 58 6.94 -9.03 4.72
N LYS A 59 8.07 -9.07 5.44
CA LYS A 59 8.15 -9.37 6.88
C LYS A 59 8.81 -8.23 7.66
N GLY A 60 8.18 -7.83 8.77
CA GLY A 60 8.64 -6.70 9.58
C GLY A 60 7.52 -5.99 10.35
N GLY A 61 7.67 -4.70 10.60
CA GLY A 61 6.64 -3.86 11.20
C GLY A 61 5.58 -3.43 10.19
N THR A 62 4.29 -3.68 10.48
CA THR A 62 3.16 -3.13 9.73
C THR A 62 2.74 -1.75 10.23
N ASN A 63 3.06 -1.46 11.49
CA ASN A 63 2.76 -0.20 12.17
C ASN A 63 4.05 0.31 12.84
N ALA A 64 5.05 0.60 12.02
CA ALA A 64 6.36 1.08 12.47
C ALA A 64 6.35 2.61 12.71
N THR A 65 7.18 3.08 13.63
CA THR A 65 7.38 4.51 13.89
C THR A 65 8.12 5.16 12.71
N MET A 66 7.84 6.43 12.41
CA MET A 66 8.46 7.20 11.31
C MET A 66 8.28 6.60 9.90
N ALA A 67 7.29 5.72 9.71
CA ALA A 67 6.91 5.19 8.42
C ALA A 67 5.38 5.17 8.28
N PRO A 68 4.83 5.19 7.05
CA PRO A 68 3.41 4.96 6.85
C PRO A 68 2.99 3.61 7.43
N GLN A 69 1.84 3.59 8.10
CA GLN A 69 1.22 2.34 8.54
C GLN A 69 0.70 1.56 7.33
N ILE A 70 0.58 0.24 7.45
CA ILE A 70 0.06 -0.60 6.36
C ILE A 70 -1.36 -0.17 5.92
N ASP A 71 -2.16 0.35 6.84
CA ASP A 71 -3.51 0.86 6.56
C ASP A 71 -3.50 2.06 5.61
N TYR A 72 -2.47 2.91 5.66
CA TYR A 72 -2.30 3.99 4.69
C TYR A 72 -2.09 3.43 3.29
N MET A 73 -1.32 2.33 3.18
CA MET A 73 -1.08 1.69 1.90
C MET A 73 -2.38 1.14 1.30
N THR A 74 -3.20 0.48 2.11
CA THR A 74 -4.45 -0.17 1.66
C THR A 74 -5.59 0.81 1.42
N HIS A 75 -5.74 1.85 2.24
CA HIS A 75 -6.90 2.74 2.19
C HIS A 75 -6.65 4.09 1.50
N VAL A 76 -5.38 4.48 1.31
CA VAL A 76 -5.05 5.79 0.71
C VAL A 76 -4.18 5.62 -0.53
N PHE A 77 -2.98 5.06 -0.37
CA PHE A 77 -1.98 5.03 -1.45
C PHE A 77 -2.44 4.16 -2.63
N LEU A 78 -2.84 2.91 -2.39
CA LEU A 78 -3.26 2.02 -3.48
C LEU A 78 -4.57 2.47 -4.15
N PRO A 79 -5.63 2.88 -3.43
CA PRO A 79 -6.82 3.42 -4.08
C PRO A 79 -6.51 4.62 -4.99
N MET A 80 -5.64 5.54 -4.53
CA MET A 80 -5.17 6.66 -5.34
C MET A 80 -4.40 6.21 -6.57
N LEU A 81 -3.44 5.30 -6.40
CA LEU A 81 -2.61 4.80 -7.49
C LEU A 81 -3.45 4.05 -8.54
N THR A 82 -4.36 3.18 -8.10
CA THR A 82 -5.28 2.44 -8.97
C THR A 82 -6.20 3.37 -9.75
N ARG A 83 -6.84 4.33 -9.06
CA ARG A 83 -7.81 5.23 -9.67
C ARG A 83 -7.19 6.21 -10.66
N HIS A 84 -5.96 6.65 -10.43
CA HIS A 84 -5.40 7.79 -11.16
C HIS A 84 -4.17 7.45 -12.02
N CYS A 85 -3.32 6.50 -11.60
CA CYS A 85 -2.13 6.12 -12.36
C CYS A 85 -2.31 4.83 -13.16
N LEU A 86 -2.93 3.81 -12.56
CA LEU A 86 -2.90 2.42 -13.04
C LEU A 86 -4.20 1.95 -13.70
N ARG A 87 -5.04 2.89 -14.17
CA ARG A 87 -6.32 2.56 -14.83
C ARG A 87 -6.10 1.57 -15.98
N CYS A 88 -7.01 0.62 -16.11
CA CYS A 88 -7.08 -0.27 -17.25
C CYS A 88 -7.81 0.48 -18.38
N ASN A 89 -7.09 0.91 -19.42
CA ASN A 89 -7.70 1.39 -20.67
C ASN A 89 -7.31 0.46 -21.83
N ASP A 90 -7.06 -0.82 -21.52
CA ASP A 90 -6.47 -1.79 -22.45
C ASP A 90 -7.38 -2.95 -22.81
N HIS A 91 -8.59 -3.02 -22.24
CA HIS A 91 -9.58 -4.05 -22.57
C HIS A 91 -10.92 -3.40 -22.95
N ASP A 92 -11.45 -3.79 -24.10
CA ASP A 92 -12.86 -3.68 -24.48
C ASP A 92 -13.73 -4.72 -23.71
N ASP A 93 -13.16 -5.41 -22.72
CA ASP A 93 -13.78 -6.46 -21.92
C ASP A 93 -14.08 -5.98 -20.50
N ASP A 94 -15.28 -6.32 -20.01
CA ASP A 94 -15.88 -6.06 -18.70
C ASP A 94 -15.07 -6.49 -17.44
N ASP A 95 -13.79 -6.85 -17.55
CA ASP A 95 -12.93 -7.33 -16.45
C ASP A 95 -12.21 -6.19 -15.70
N ASP A 96 -12.84 -5.02 -15.66
CA ASP A 96 -12.35 -3.75 -15.09
C ASP A 96 -12.32 -3.76 -13.54
N GLU A 97 -12.69 -4.88 -12.92
CA GLU A 97 -12.89 -4.99 -11.48
C GLU A 97 -11.64 -5.46 -10.70
N LYS A 98 -10.65 -6.07 -11.37
CA LYS A 98 -9.50 -6.66 -10.66
C LYS A 98 -8.37 -5.65 -10.43
N PRO A 99 -8.00 -5.33 -9.18
CA PRO A 99 -6.93 -4.39 -8.91
C PRO A 99 -5.57 -4.94 -9.33
N ARG A 100 -4.75 -4.12 -10.00
CA ARG A 100 -3.36 -4.48 -10.38
C ARG A 100 -2.45 -4.75 -9.19
N VAL A 101 -2.76 -4.15 -8.04
CA VAL A 101 -2.03 -4.36 -6.79
C VAL A 101 -3.03 -4.69 -5.70
N LYS A 102 -2.87 -5.86 -5.08
CA LYS A 102 -3.64 -6.29 -3.91
C LYS A 102 -2.69 -6.50 -2.74
N ILE A 103 -3.02 -5.91 -1.59
CA ILE A 103 -2.32 -6.16 -0.34
C ILE A 103 -3.20 -7.05 0.53
N ASP A 104 -2.63 -8.13 1.03
CA ASP A 104 -3.25 -9.03 1.99
C ASP A 104 -2.41 -9.03 3.28
N ILE A 105 -3.01 -8.54 4.37
CA ILE A 105 -2.36 -8.43 5.68
C ILE A 105 -2.59 -9.75 6.42
N LYS A 106 -1.63 -10.67 6.32
CA LYS A 106 -1.69 -11.97 7.01
C LYS A 106 -1.52 -11.83 8.51
N GLN A 107 -0.62 -10.95 8.92
CA GLN A 107 -0.33 -10.69 10.32
C GLN A 107 0.14 -9.25 10.52
N ARG A 108 -0.39 -8.58 11.55
CA ARG A 108 0.10 -7.26 11.95
C ARG A 108 1.32 -7.40 12.86
N GLY A 109 2.34 -6.59 12.59
CA GLY A 109 3.58 -6.51 13.36
C GLY A 109 3.74 -5.14 13.99
N TYR A 110 3.75 -5.09 15.31
CA TYR A 110 3.91 -3.86 16.08
C TYR A 110 5.31 -3.78 16.71
N TYR A 111 5.81 -2.57 16.85
CA TYR A 111 7.03 -2.30 17.61
C TYR A 111 6.89 -2.82 19.07
N PRO A 112 7.96 -3.34 19.71
CA PRO A 112 9.34 -3.47 19.23
C PRO A 112 9.64 -4.77 18.46
N LYS A 113 8.75 -5.76 18.53
CA LYS A 113 9.02 -7.10 17.99
C LYS A 113 8.90 -7.17 16.46
N GLY A 114 8.01 -6.38 15.86
CA GLY A 114 7.66 -6.54 14.45
C GLY A 114 6.88 -7.85 14.25
N GLY A 115 7.32 -8.68 13.29
CA GLY A 115 6.73 -9.99 13.02
C GLY A 115 5.42 -9.95 12.21
N GLY A 116 5.13 -8.81 11.58
CA GLY A 116 4.05 -8.67 10.63
C GLY A 116 4.40 -9.37 9.32
N ILE A 117 3.36 -9.82 8.61
CA ILE A 117 3.47 -10.52 7.34
C ILE A 117 2.41 -9.92 6.42
N VAL A 118 2.87 -9.42 5.27
CA VAL A 118 2.03 -8.87 4.22
C VAL A 118 2.36 -9.56 2.91
N HIS A 119 1.33 -9.99 2.19
CA HIS A 119 1.45 -10.44 0.81
C HIS A 119 0.98 -9.32 -0.12
N ALA A 120 1.91 -8.74 -0.88
CA ALA A 120 1.57 -7.84 -1.97
C ALA A 120 1.56 -8.63 -3.29
N ILE A 121 0.39 -8.71 -3.92
CA ILE A 121 0.17 -9.37 -5.20
C ILE A 121 0.11 -8.27 -6.25
N ILE A 122 1.06 -8.29 -7.18
CA ILE A 122 1.17 -7.32 -8.27
C ILE A 122 0.95 -8.06 -9.59
N THR A 123 0.04 -7.54 -10.40
CA THR A 123 -0.20 -7.96 -11.77
C THR A 123 0.25 -6.82 -12.69
N PRO A 124 1.47 -6.89 -13.24
CA PRO A 124 1.95 -5.90 -14.18
C PRO A 124 1.05 -5.85 -15.42
N PRO A 125 0.80 -4.68 -15.99
CA PRO A 125 0.07 -4.54 -17.25
C PRO A 125 0.79 -5.24 -18.40
N THR A 126 0.00 -5.90 -19.25
CA THR A 126 0.45 -6.74 -20.36
C THR A 126 0.87 -5.94 -21.60
N ASN A 127 0.35 -4.72 -21.79
CA ASN A 127 0.66 -3.89 -22.95
C ASN A 127 1.69 -2.81 -22.63
N GLN A 128 2.98 -3.16 -22.69
CA GLN A 128 4.09 -2.24 -22.44
C GLN A 128 4.21 -1.09 -23.47
N LYS A 129 3.42 -1.09 -24.56
CA LYS A 129 3.47 -0.05 -25.60
C LYS A 129 2.64 1.21 -25.27
N LYS A 130 1.74 1.15 -24.28
CA LYS A 130 1.02 2.33 -23.79
C LYS A 130 1.64 2.80 -22.48
N SER A 131 1.58 4.12 -22.24
CA SER A 131 2.08 4.71 -21.00
C SER A 131 1.35 4.11 -19.80
N LEU A 132 2.09 3.30 -19.02
CA LEU A 132 1.65 2.56 -17.84
C LEU A 132 1.09 3.47 -16.74
N LEU A 133 1.57 4.71 -16.71
CA LEU A 133 1.25 5.72 -15.73
C LEU A 133 0.60 6.89 -16.45
N HIS A 134 -0.65 7.17 -16.08
CA HIS A 134 -1.33 8.37 -16.54
C HIS A 134 -0.91 9.58 -15.68
N PRO A 135 -0.72 10.76 -16.30
CA PRO A 135 -0.51 11.98 -15.53
C PRO A 135 -1.71 12.24 -14.63
N ILE A 136 -1.44 12.59 -13.38
CA ILE A 136 -2.47 12.92 -12.40
C ILE A 136 -2.60 14.45 -12.31
N VAL A 137 -3.83 14.95 -12.41
CA VAL A 137 -4.16 16.34 -12.11
C VAL A 137 -5.20 16.35 -10.98
N LEU A 138 -4.73 16.56 -9.75
CA LEU A 138 -5.55 16.63 -8.53
C LEU A 138 -5.31 17.96 -7.83
N THR A 139 -5.93 19.01 -8.35
CA THR A 139 -5.78 20.39 -7.85
C THR A 139 -6.85 20.78 -6.84
N ASN A 140 -7.97 20.05 -6.80
CA ASN A 140 -9.07 20.29 -5.87
C ASN A 140 -9.41 18.99 -5.11
N ARG A 141 -9.44 19.07 -3.78
CA ARG A 141 -9.82 17.96 -2.90
C ARG A 141 -11.31 17.59 -3.04
N GLY A 142 -12.16 18.58 -3.36
CA GLY A 142 -13.62 18.45 -3.30
C GLY A 142 -14.16 18.43 -1.87
N HIS A 143 -15.45 18.12 -1.74
CA HIS A 143 -16.14 18.02 -0.45
C HIS A 143 -15.93 16.64 0.18
N ILE A 144 -15.95 16.59 1.52
CA ILE A 144 -15.92 15.32 2.27
C ILE A 144 -17.25 14.62 2.07
N THR A 145 -17.23 13.40 1.53
CA THR A 145 -18.43 12.58 1.28
C THR A 145 -18.74 11.65 2.44
N SER A 146 -17.72 11.12 3.11
CA SER A 146 -17.86 10.27 4.29
C SER A 146 -16.57 10.28 5.12
N ILE A 147 -16.70 9.90 6.40
CA ILE A 147 -15.58 9.70 7.31
C ILE A 147 -15.76 8.32 7.95
N THR A 148 -14.73 7.48 7.83
CA THR A 148 -14.69 6.16 8.48
C THR A 148 -13.59 6.15 9.52
N ILE A 149 -13.91 5.69 10.72
CA ILE A 149 -12.97 5.59 11.85
C ILE A 149 -12.72 4.12 12.12
N THR A 150 -11.45 3.73 12.17
CA THR A 150 -11.05 2.37 12.49
C THR A 150 -9.95 2.40 13.55
N ALA A 151 -10.16 1.63 14.62
CA ALA A 151 -9.19 1.47 15.69
C ALA A 151 -8.90 -0.03 15.88
N PHE A 152 -7.62 -0.38 15.92
CA PHE A 152 -7.17 -1.76 16.10
C PHE A 152 -6.58 -1.94 17.50
N HIS A 153 -6.76 -3.13 18.08
CA HIS A 153 -6.05 -3.55 19.28
C HIS A 153 -5.38 -4.91 19.01
N ALA A 154 -4.29 -5.18 19.72
CA ALA A 154 -3.57 -6.44 19.60
C ALA A 154 -2.86 -6.78 20.92
N GLY A 155 -2.55 -8.07 21.10
CA GLY A 155 -1.82 -8.58 22.26
C GLY A 155 -2.53 -8.31 23.58
N VAL A 156 -1.83 -7.66 24.51
CA VAL A 156 -2.32 -7.40 25.88
C VAL A 156 -3.29 -6.22 25.97
N VAL A 157 -3.46 -5.46 24.89
CA VAL A 157 -4.37 -4.30 24.87
C VAL A 157 -5.82 -4.78 24.78
N LYS A 158 -6.61 -4.40 25.80
CA LYS A 158 -8.02 -4.77 25.91
C LYS A 158 -8.86 -4.12 24.82
N ARG A 159 -9.83 -4.87 24.28
CA ARG A 159 -10.73 -4.43 23.20
C ARG A 159 -11.41 -3.09 23.46
N PHE A 160 -11.82 -2.81 24.69
CA PHE A 160 -12.54 -1.59 25.03
C PHE A 160 -11.70 -0.32 24.77
N ILE A 161 -10.37 -0.42 24.77
CA ILE A 161 -9.48 0.72 24.48
C ILE A 161 -9.67 1.17 23.03
N ALA A 162 -9.68 0.24 22.07
CA ALA A 162 -9.94 0.58 20.67
C ALA A 162 -11.33 1.19 20.49
N GLN A 163 -12.34 0.70 21.23
CA GLN A 163 -13.68 1.27 21.20
C GLN A 163 -13.71 2.70 21.77
N GLN A 164 -13.04 2.94 22.90
CA GLN A 164 -12.94 4.28 23.47
C GLN A 164 -12.21 5.25 22.54
N MET A 165 -11.13 4.81 21.89
CA MET A 165 -10.41 5.60 20.90
C MET A 165 -11.31 5.99 19.72
N ALA A 166 -12.03 5.01 19.16
CA ALA A 166 -12.94 5.26 18.04
C ALA A 166 -14.09 6.22 18.44
N ASN A 167 -14.70 6.01 19.61
CA ASN A 167 -15.77 6.89 20.11
C ASN A 167 -15.27 8.31 20.37
N SER A 168 -14.09 8.47 20.96
CA SER A 168 -13.50 9.78 21.24
C SER A 168 -13.20 10.54 19.94
N ALA A 169 -12.62 9.85 18.94
CA ALA A 169 -12.38 10.42 17.62
C ALA A 169 -13.70 10.83 16.94
N TYR A 170 -14.73 9.98 17.02
CA TYR A 170 -16.06 10.28 16.47
C TYR A 170 -16.67 11.54 17.08
N THR A 171 -16.70 11.63 18.41
CA THR A 171 -17.22 12.81 19.11
C THR A 171 -16.46 14.07 18.73
N LYS A 172 -15.13 14.01 18.65
CA LYS A 172 -14.32 15.18 18.28
C LYS A 172 -14.56 15.61 16.84
N ILE A 173 -14.67 14.67 15.91
CA ILE A 173 -14.95 14.97 14.49
C ILE A 173 -16.33 15.60 14.34
N LEU A 174 -17.35 15.10 15.03
CA LEU A 174 -18.69 15.71 14.98
C LEU A 174 -18.70 17.15 15.49
N GLN A 175 -17.98 17.43 16.58
CA GLN A 175 -17.87 18.78 17.12
C GLN A 175 -17.28 19.74 16.09
N GLU A 176 -16.18 19.36 15.42
CA GLU A 176 -15.53 20.20 14.41
C GLU A 176 -16.38 20.39 13.15
N LEU A 177 -17.13 19.37 12.73
CA LEU A 177 -18.04 19.50 11.59
C LEU A 177 -19.24 20.40 11.90
N SER A 178 -19.73 20.38 13.15
CA SER A 178 -20.82 21.26 13.60
C SER A 178 -20.40 22.73 13.79
N SER A 179 -19.12 23.00 14.05
CA SER A 179 -18.60 24.37 14.19
C SER A 179 -18.28 25.04 12.85
N THR A 180 -18.18 24.25 11.77
CA THR A 180 -17.85 24.74 10.42
C THR A 180 -19.06 24.95 9.51
N SER A 181 -20.29 24.63 9.94
CA SER A 181 -21.50 25.03 9.23
C SER A 181 -21.69 26.55 9.34
N PRO A 182 -21.71 27.30 8.22
CA PRO A 182 -21.92 28.74 8.25
C PRO A 182 -23.29 29.03 8.86
N SER A 183 -23.36 30.03 9.74
CA SER A 183 -24.63 30.59 10.21
C SER A 183 -25.43 31.05 8.99
N SER A 184 -26.51 30.34 8.68
CA SER A 184 -27.54 30.76 7.73
C SER A 184 -28.21 32.05 8.18
#